data_AF-A0A318U2U4-F1
#
_entry.id   AF-A0A318U2U4-F1
#
_cell.length_a   1.000
_cell.length_b   1.000
_cell.length_c   1.000
_cell.angle_alpha   90.00
_cell.angle_beta   90.00
_cell.angle_gamma   90.00
#
_symmetry.space_group_name_H-M   'P 1'
#
loop_
_entity.id
_entity.type
_entity.pdbx_description
1 polymer ?
#
loop_
_entity_poly.entity_id
_entity_poly.type
_entity_poly.pdbx_seq_one_letter_code
_entity_poly.pdbx_strand_id
1 'polypeptide(L)'
;MTSRISEPARDAVNAPVYQVITETTDAGHGTSSTYTMSVGDTFSGVIGYAGDYDAVRIYLTAGHSYQFNVNGITLGDSWLQVFNPSGTIVATNDDYNWLDSQITYTVSTSGYYYIEASEASDSLTGSYQMTAIEVATPSVPADGTINQLVDYLVNGYWEAGGEQARSFDTSVSNVITVDLHNLTTAGQTLARWALQAWSAVANVTFQETTGAADIEFDDLPDATGSAYTSSDTTGTTINSSSVNVGTDWLSDYGKSMDSYSFQTYIHEIGHALGLGHQSYYNGTADFPTDADWGNDSWQLSIMSYFDQEQNWTTGASFAHDMTAMMVDIVAIQSMYGASTRSSGNTIYGKNSNAGGYLETLFDSMVAGSSSTYTGSAVAITIWDSGGRDTIDYSFSNVAQSLSLVAGTFSDMLGLVGNLAIAIGAVIENGITGGGKDKIVGNAVANNLQSGAGNDTLQGAAGNDTLDGGAGADSLRGDAGADSLIGGNGNDLLIGGIGVDRLVGGAGQDAFLFNAAATAGNADVITDFVVVDDTIRLDRSFFTGIASTGTLAASAFTSNTTGLAADASDRIIYETDTGKVWYDVDGQGGATRVLVATLDDHLAMTNADFLVIA
;
A
#
# COMPACT_ATOMS: atom_id res chain seq x y z
N MET A 1 -59.47 -19.37 -32.96
CA MET A 1 -58.10 -18.81 -33.13
C MET A 1 -57.54 -18.61 -31.72
N THR A 2 -56.82 -19.59 -31.15
CA THR A 2 -55.34 -19.78 -31.23
C THR A 2 -54.59 -18.58 -30.63
N SER A 3 -53.76 -18.67 -29.59
CA SER A 3 -53.21 -19.82 -28.86
C SER A 3 -52.97 -19.45 -27.38
N ARG A 4 -53.02 -20.47 -26.52
CA ARG A 4 -52.40 -20.49 -25.20
C ARG A 4 -50.87 -20.37 -25.40
N ILE A 5 -50.20 -19.55 -24.61
CA ILE A 5 -48.88 -19.89 -24.09
C ILE A 5 -49.18 -20.38 -22.68
N SER A 6 -49.04 -21.68 -22.48
CA SER A 6 -49.01 -22.30 -21.16
C SER A 6 -47.80 -21.73 -20.43
N GLU A 7 -48.01 -21.04 -19.32
CA GLU A 7 -46.97 -21.05 -18.29
C GLU A 7 -46.77 -22.51 -17.87
N PRO A 8 -45.53 -23.02 -17.89
CA PRO A 8 -45.26 -24.31 -17.28
C PRO A 8 -45.63 -24.18 -15.80
N ALA A 9 -46.26 -25.22 -15.27
CA ALA A 9 -46.46 -25.38 -13.84
C ALA A 9 -45.13 -25.02 -13.13
N ARG A 10 -45.16 -24.02 -12.23
CA ARG A 10 -44.10 -23.86 -11.25
C ARG A 10 -44.09 -25.16 -10.44
N ASP A 11 -43.11 -26.02 -10.75
CA ASP A 11 -42.78 -27.18 -9.95
C ASP A 11 -42.56 -26.73 -8.50
N ALA A 12 -43.50 -27.09 -7.63
CA ALA A 12 -43.33 -27.02 -6.18
C ALA A 12 -42.44 -28.19 -5.73
N VAL A 13 -41.19 -28.20 -6.20
CA VAL A 13 -40.19 -29.21 -5.83
C VAL A 13 -39.03 -28.51 -5.13
N ASN A 14 -38.88 -28.84 -3.84
CA ASN A 14 -37.76 -28.51 -2.95
C ASN A 14 -37.56 -27.03 -2.58
N ALA A 15 -38.47 -26.46 -1.78
CA ALA A 15 -38.00 -25.48 -0.79
C ALA A 15 -37.19 -26.25 0.27
N PRO A 16 -35.98 -25.79 0.67
CA PRO A 16 -35.20 -26.44 1.71
C PRO A 16 -36.03 -26.52 3.01
N VAL A 17 -36.04 -27.69 3.64
CA VAL A 17 -36.67 -27.88 4.95
C VAL A 17 -35.65 -27.44 6.00
N TYR A 18 -35.82 -26.22 6.51
CA TYR A 18 -35.02 -25.69 7.60
C TYR A 18 -35.39 -26.37 8.93
N GLN A 19 -34.38 -26.67 9.74
CA GLN A 19 -34.53 -27.37 11.01
C GLN A 19 -34.41 -26.42 12.20
N VAL A 20 -35.06 -26.78 13.30
CA VAL A 20 -34.77 -26.22 14.62
C VAL A 20 -33.89 -27.21 15.36
N ILE A 21 -32.65 -26.83 15.62
CA ILE A 21 -31.69 -27.59 16.40
C ILE A 21 -31.76 -27.06 17.82
N THR A 22 -31.97 -27.93 18.79
CA THR A 22 -32.01 -27.55 20.20
C THR A 22 -30.78 -28.09 20.88
N GLU A 23 -30.14 -27.25 21.67
CA GLU A 23 -29.08 -27.65 22.56
C GLU A 23 -29.60 -28.67 23.58
N THR A 24 -28.92 -29.81 23.68
CA THR A 24 -29.25 -30.89 24.63
C THR A 24 -28.12 -31.18 25.62
N THR A 25 -26.95 -30.60 25.40
CA THR A 25 -25.71 -30.62 26.18
C THR A 25 -24.97 -29.35 25.80
N ASP A 26 -24.28 -28.71 26.75
CA ASP A 26 -23.47 -27.48 26.55
C ASP A 26 -22.80 -27.46 25.16
N ALA A 27 -23.07 -26.43 24.38
CA ALA A 27 -22.26 -26.14 23.21
C ALA A 27 -20.87 -25.70 23.68
N GLY A 28 -19.86 -26.03 22.87
CA GLY A 28 -18.48 -25.67 23.20
C GLY A 28 -18.12 -24.29 22.65
N HIS A 29 -17.16 -23.62 23.28
CA HIS A 29 -16.59 -22.38 22.77
C HIS A 29 -15.81 -22.59 21.45
N GLY A 30 -15.98 -21.68 20.50
CA GLY A 30 -15.28 -21.63 19.21
C GLY A 30 -15.24 -22.99 18.50
N THR A 31 -14.04 -23.45 18.13
CA THR A 31 -13.87 -24.70 17.37
C THR A 31 -14.14 -25.98 18.18
N SER A 32 -14.36 -25.87 19.50
CA SER A 32 -14.60 -27.03 20.38
C SER A 32 -16.03 -27.55 20.32
N SER A 33 -16.97 -26.76 19.77
CA SER A 33 -18.37 -27.17 19.64
C SER A 33 -18.55 -28.39 18.72
N THR A 34 -19.49 -29.25 19.10
CA THR A 34 -19.92 -30.39 18.30
C THR A 34 -21.23 -30.14 17.55
N TYR A 35 -21.92 -29.04 17.84
CA TYR A 35 -23.15 -28.67 17.14
C TYR A 35 -22.85 -28.21 15.72
N THR A 36 -23.76 -28.54 14.80
CA THR A 36 -23.66 -28.13 13.40
C THR A 36 -25.03 -27.76 12.89
N MET A 37 -25.13 -26.63 12.20
CA MET A 37 -26.34 -26.17 11.52
C MET A 37 -26.06 -25.84 10.06
N SER A 38 -27.12 -25.80 9.24
CA SER A 38 -27.05 -25.33 7.85
C SER A 38 -27.58 -23.91 7.74
N VAL A 39 -27.23 -23.22 6.66
CA VAL A 39 -27.83 -21.92 6.34
C VAL A 39 -29.35 -22.08 6.20
N GLY A 40 -30.08 -21.25 6.95
CA GLY A 40 -31.53 -21.20 7.09
C GLY A 40 -32.08 -21.99 8.29
N ASP A 41 -31.28 -22.83 8.95
CA ASP A 41 -31.67 -23.49 10.20
C ASP A 41 -31.73 -22.47 11.37
N THR A 42 -32.39 -22.86 12.46
CA THR A 42 -32.40 -22.15 13.73
C THR A 42 -31.78 -23.01 14.81
N PHE A 43 -30.80 -22.50 15.54
CA PHE A 43 -30.29 -23.11 16.77
C PHE A 43 -30.94 -22.46 18.00
N SER A 44 -31.39 -23.26 18.96
CA SER A 44 -31.94 -22.79 20.23
C SER A 44 -31.04 -23.28 21.36
N GLY A 45 -30.36 -22.35 22.04
CA GLY A 45 -29.41 -22.63 23.11
C GLY A 45 -29.74 -21.89 24.41
N VAL A 46 -28.96 -22.17 25.44
CA VAL A 46 -29.06 -21.58 26.77
C VAL A 46 -27.66 -21.30 27.30
N ILE A 47 -27.33 -20.02 27.45
CA ILE A 47 -26.16 -19.59 28.24
C ILE A 47 -26.47 -19.95 29.71
N GLY A 48 -25.86 -21.02 30.20
CA GLY A 48 -26.22 -21.69 31.45
C GLY A 48 -25.55 -21.09 32.69
N TYR A 49 -24.41 -20.45 32.52
CA TYR A 49 -23.63 -19.81 33.59
C TYR A 49 -22.82 -18.62 33.05
N ALA A 50 -22.30 -17.79 33.95
CA ALA A 50 -21.44 -16.66 33.60
C ALA A 50 -20.15 -17.14 32.89
N GLY A 51 -19.82 -16.53 31.74
CA GLY A 51 -18.68 -16.93 30.89
C GLY A 51 -18.91 -18.23 30.11
N ASP A 52 -20.17 -18.55 29.84
CA ASP A 52 -20.58 -19.65 28.97
C ASP A 52 -20.71 -19.15 27.52
N TYR A 53 -20.16 -19.92 26.57
CA TYR A 53 -20.05 -19.54 25.17
C TYR A 53 -20.46 -20.71 24.28
N ASP A 54 -21.49 -20.46 23.48
CA ASP A 54 -22.11 -21.49 22.67
C ASP A 54 -21.79 -21.29 21.19
N ALA A 55 -20.82 -22.04 20.67
CA ALA A 55 -20.56 -22.02 19.24
C ALA A 55 -21.38 -23.07 18.48
N VAL A 56 -21.76 -22.77 17.23
CA VAL A 56 -22.42 -23.68 16.30
C VAL A 56 -21.66 -23.67 14.98
N ARG A 57 -21.23 -24.85 14.53
CA ARG A 57 -20.49 -24.99 13.27
C ARG A 57 -21.43 -24.85 12.07
N ILE A 58 -21.05 -24.09 11.05
CA ILE A 58 -21.83 -23.87 9.82
C ILE A 58 -20.92 -23.88 8.59
N TYR A 59 -21.36 -24.51 7.49
CA TYR A 59 -20.62 -24.45 6.23
C TYR A 59 -21.05 -23.22 5.43
N LEU A 60 -20.08 -22.37 5.07
CA LEU A 60 -20.32 -21.16 4.29
C LEU A 60 -19.56 -21.19 2.97
N THR A 61 -20.10 -20.54 1.94
CA THR A 61 -19.54 -20.52 0.59
C THR A 61 -18.86 -19.18 0.31
N ALA A 62 -17.64 -19.20 -0.24
CA ALA A 62 -16.92 -18.00 -0.65
C ALA A 62 -17.71 -17.18 -1.66
N GLY A 63 -17.69 -15.85 -1.49
CA GLY A 63 -18.38 -14.88 -2.34
C GLY A 63 -19.86 -14.69 -2.00
N HIS A 64 -20.40 -15.40 -1.02
CA HIS A 64 -21.76 -15.22 -0.53
C HIS A 64 -21.75 -14.46 0.81
N SER A 65 -22.83 -13.73 1.09
CA SER A 65 -23.02 -13.01 2.34
C SER A 65 -24.09 -13.67 3.18
N TYR A 66 -23.85 -13.75 4.48
CA TYR A 66 -24.75 -14.39 5.43
C TYR A 66 -25.02 -13.44 6.59
N GLN A 67 -26.28 -13.36 6.99
CA GLN A 67 -26.68 -12.66 8.19
C GLN A 67 -26.89 -13.68 9.31
N PHE A 68 -26.16 -13.48 10.41
CA PHE A 68 -26.27 -14.23 11.65
C PHE A 68 -27.04 -13.36 12.65
N ASN A 69 -28.04 -13.93 13.30
CA ASN A 69 -28.79 -13.24 14.36
C ASN A 69 -28.78 -14.10 15.61
N VAL A 70 -28.53 -13.48 16.76
CA VAL A 70 -28.80 -14.05 18.08
C VAL A 70 -29.89 -13.21 18.71
N ASN A 71 -31.06 -13.81 18.90
CA ASN A 71 -32.18 -13.17 19.57
C ASN A 71 -32.31 -13.77 20.98
N GLY A 72 -32.13 -12.93 22.01
CA GLY A 72 -32.37 -13.29 23.39
C GLY A 72 -33.85 -13.55 23.65
N ILE A 73 -34.19 -14.72 24.19
CA ILE A 73 -35.55 -15.00 24.68
C ILE A 73 -35.65 -14.61 26.14
N THR A 74 -34.73 -15.15 26.96
CA THR A 74 -34.51 -14.70 28.33
C THR A 74 -33.08 -14.25 28.58
N LEU A 75 -32.19 -14.44 27.59
CA LEU A 75 -30.86 -13.83 27.60
C LEU A 75 -31.03 -12.33 27.40
N GLY A 76 -30.38 -11.56 28.27
CA GLY A 76 -30.67 -10.15 28.43
C GLY A 76 -29.87 -9.20 27.54
N ASP A 77 -28.70 -9.62 27.06
CA ASP A 77 -27.81 -8.80 26.24
C ASP A 77 -26.84 -9.72 25.49
N SER A 78 -27.18 -10.14 24.28
CA SER A 78 -26.36 -11.12 23.58
C SER A 78 -25.06 -10.50 23.06
N TRP A 79 -24.05 -11.34 22.88
CA TRP A 79 -22.84 -11.01 22.15
C TRP A 79 -22.61 -12.09 21.09
N LEU A 80 -22.34 -11.68 19.86
CA LEU A 80 -22.21 -12.58 18.71
C LEU A 80 -20.81 -12.50 18.12
N GLN A 81 -20.20 -13.66 17.87
CA GLN A 81 -18.89 -13.77 17.23
C GLN A 81 -18.90 -14.76 16.06
N VAL A 82 -18.09 -14.50 15.04
CA VAL A 82 -17.86 -15.39 13.90
C VAL A 82 -16.41 -15.83 13.91
N PHE A 83 -16.16 -17.13 14.00
CA PHE A 83 -14.83 -17.72 13.86
C PHE A 83 -14.66 -18.33 12.47
N ASN A 84 -13.53 -18.06 11.85
CA ASN A 84 -13.14 -18.67 10.58
C ASN A 84 -12.71 -20.15 10.76
N PRO A 85 -12.44 -20.89 9.67
CA PRO A 85 -12.02 -22.29 9.75
C PRO A 85 -10.71 -22.54 10.53
N SER A 86 -9.86 -21.51 10.74
CA SER A 86 -8.66 -21.61 11.56
C SER A 86 -8.90 -21.30 13.05
N GLY A 87 -10.12 -20.91 13.44
CA GLY A 87 -10.48 -20.56 14.80
C GLY A 87 -10.14 -19.12 15.19
N THR A 88 -9.95 -18.23 14.22
CA THR A 88 -9.75 -16.80 14.44
C THR A 88 -11.10 -16.09 14.34
N ILE A 89 -11.37 -15.15 15.25
CA ILE A 89 -12.55 -14.27 15.17
C ILE A 89 -12.40 -13.35 13.96
N VAL A 90 -13.42 -13.29 13.11
CA VAL A 90 -13.46 -12.49 11.88
C VAL A 90 -14.60 -11.48 11.85
N ALA A 91 -15.52 -11.55 12.81
CA ALA A 91 -16.54 -10.52 13.04
C ALA A 91 -17.08 -10.67 14.47
N THR A 92 -17.44 -9.54 15.09
CA THR A 92 -18.15 -9.49 16.37
C THR A 92 -19.23 -8.42 16.28
N ASN A 93 -20.35 -8.64 16.96
CA ASN A 93 -21.32 -7.59 17.23
C ASN A 93 -22.10 -7.93 18.50
N ASP A 94 -22.32 -6.96 19.36
CA ASP A 94 -23.10 -7.07 20.58
C ASP A 94 -24.47 -6.41 20.47
N ASP A 95 -24.64 -5.42 19.59
CA ASP A 95 -25.88 -4.68 19.49
C ASP A 95 -26.61 -4.78 18.13
N TYR A 96 -27.86 -5.19 18.21
CA TYR A 96 -28.85 -5.13 17.16
C TYR A 96 -30.23 -5.02 17.81
N ASN A 97 -30.88 -3.88 17.62
CA ASN A 97 -32.20 -3.62 18.21
C ASN A 97 -32.20 -3.80 19.75
N TRP A 98 -31.33 -3.02 20.41
CA TRP A 98 -31.14 -2.91 21.87
C TRP A 98 -30.27 -3.98 22.50
N LEU A 99 -30.73 -5.24 22.57
CA LEU A 99 -30.11 -6.28 23.40
C LEU A 99 -29.91 -7.61 22.66
N ASP A 100 -30.37 -7.69 21.41
CA ASP A 100 -30.08 -8.81 20.51
C ASP A 100 -28.81 -8.47 19.71
N SER A 101 -28.23 -9.43 18.98
CA SER A 101 -27.02 -9.18 18.18
C SER A 101 -27.17 -9.70 16.75
N GLN A 102 -26.58 -8.99 15.78
CA GLN A 102 -26.62 -9.37 14.37
C GLN A 102 -25.29 -9.09 13.67
N ILE A 103 -24.83 -10.03 12.85
CA ILE A 103 -23.66 -9.82 11.98
C ILE A 103 -24.06 -10.13 10.54
N THR A 104 -23.76 -9.23 9.61
CA THR A 104 -23.74 -9.55 8.18
C THR A 104 -22.30 -9.74 7.73
N TYR A 105 -21.94 -10.92 7.25
CA TYR A 105 -20.58 -11.28 6.90
C TYR A 105 -20.48 -11.85 5.48
N THR A 106 -19.55 -11.30 4.68
CA THR A 106 -19.24 -11.80 3.33
C THR A 106 -18.06 -12.76 3.40
N VAL A 107 -18.24 -13.97 2.91
CA VAL A 107 -17.29 -15.06 3.13
C VAL A 107 -16.17 -15.00 2.10
N SER A 108 -14.93 -14.87 2.55
CA SER A 108 -13.74 -14.84 1.68
C SER A 108 -13.28 -16.23 1.24
N THR A 109 -13.46 -17.26 2.08
CA THR A 109 -13.03 -18.65 1.81
C THR A 109 -14.11 -19.66 2.18
N SER A 110 -14.45 -20.58 1.28
CA SER A 110 -15.45 -21.63 1.58
C SER A 110 -14.94 -22.56 2.66
N GLY A 111 -15.75 -22.84 3.67
CA GLY A 111 -15.33 -23.69 4.78
C GLY A 111 -16.34 -23.77 5.92
N TYR A 112 -15.95 -24.49 6.97
CA TYR A 112 -16.72 -24.53 8.21
C TYR A 112 -16.29 -23.38 9.13
N TYR A 113 -17.23 -22.47 9.37
CA TYR A 113 -17.15 -21.39 10.34
C TYR A 113 -17.85 -21.80 11.64
N TYR A 114 -17.62 -21.05 12.70
CA TYR A 114 -18.33 -21.22 13.97
C TYR A 114 -18.98 -19.90 14.36
N ILE A 115 -20.30 -19.94 14.58
CA ILE A 115 -21.08 -18.78 15.02
C ILE A 115 -21.31 -18.97 16.50
N GLU A 116 -20.88 -18.01 17.31
CA GLU A 116 -20.89 -18.12 18.76
C GLU A 116 -21.80 -17.07 19.37
N ALA A 117 -22.63 -17.52 20.31
CA ALA A 117 -23.43 -16.67 21.16
C ALA A 117 -22.88 -16.70 22.59
N SER A 118 -22.82 -15.54 23.22
CA SER A 118 -22.58 -15.36 24.65
C SER A 118 -23.39 -14.18 25.17
N GLU A 119 -23.10 -13.74 26.40
CA GLU A 119 -23.67 -12.53 26.99
C GLU A 119 -22.60 -11.45 27.07
N ALA A 120 -22.92 -10.22 26.66
CA ALA A 120 -21.95 -9.15 26.46
C ALA A 120 -21.09 -8.82 27.69
N SER A 121 -21.63 -8.98 28.90
CA SER A 121 -20.93 -8.71 30.16
C SER A 121 -20.45 -9.95 30.93
N ASP A 122 -20.64 -11.15 30.36
CA ASP A 122 -20.39 -12.45 31.00
C ASP A 122 -20.98 -12.58 32.42
N SER A 123 -22.09 -11.92 32.71
CA SER A 123 -22.73 -11.81 34.01
C SER A 123 -24.17 -12.33 34.05
N LEU A 124 -24.86 -12.41 32.91
CA LEU A 124 -26.24 -12.89 32.82
C LEU A 124 -26.33 -14.27 32.13
N THR A 125 -27.47 -14.92 32.32
CA THR A 125 -27.77 -16.24 31.75
C THR A 125 -29.16 -16.24 31.14
N GLY A 126 -29.41 -17.11 30.18
CA GLY A 126 -30.72 -17.19 29.56
C GLY A 126 -30.74 -17.94 28.23
N SER A 127 -31.95 -18.19 27.74
CA SER A 127 -32.14 -18.82 26.44
C SER A 127 -32.10 -17.81 25.30
N TYR A 128 -31.64 -18.27 24.14
CA TYR A 128 -31.57 -17.49 22.91
C TYR A 128 -31.90 -18.36 21.68
N GLN A 129 -32.08 -17.70 20.54
CA GLN A 129 -32.17 -18.33 19.23
C GLN A 129 -31.16 -17.73 18.27
N MET A 130 -30.33 -18.60 17.68
CA MET A 130 -29.39 -18.26 16.62
C MET A 130 -29.96 -18.66 15.27
N THR A 131 -29.88 -17.76 14.30
CA THR A 131 -30.25 -18.04 12.90
C THR A 131 -29.13 -17.60 11.97
N ALA A 132 -29.02 -18.28 10.83
CA ALA A 132 -28.15 -17.87 9.73
C ALA A 132 -28.98 -17.86 8.45
N ILE A 133 -29.01 -16.74 7.73
CA ILE A 133 -29.67 -16.66 6.41
C ILE A 133 -28.69 -16.14 5.38
N GLU A 134 -28.78 -16.66 4.16
CA GLU A 134 -28.07 -16.05 3.03
C GLU A 134 -28.77 -14.75 2.63
N VAL A 135 -27.99 -13.68 2.53
CA VAL A 135 -28.46 -12.36 2.11
C VAL A 135 -27.76 -11.95 0.82
N ALA A 136 -28.33 -10.98 0.10
CA ALA A 136 -27.67 -10.43 -1.05
C ALA A 136 -26.32 -9.83 -0.63
N THR A 137 -25.26 -10.16 -1.36
CA THR A 137 -23.95 -9.56 -1.11
C THR A 137 -24.03 -8.06 -1.34
N PRO A 138 -23.66 -7.23 -0.34
CA PRO A 138 -23.61 -5.78 -0.51
C PRO A 138 -22.75 -5.43 -1.74
N SER A 139 -23.29 -4.59 -2.62
CA SER A 139 -22.52 -4.13 -3.77
C SER A 139 -21.48 -3.13 -3.29
N VAL A 140 -20.21 -3.40 -3.58
CA VAL A 140 -19.14 -2.42 -3.40
C VAL A 140 -19.40 -1.22 -4.32
N PRO A 141 -19.39 0.03 -3.80
CA PRO A 141 -19.46 1.23 -4.63
C PRO A 141 -18.31 1.30 -5.64
N ALA A 142 -18.45 2.16 -6.65
CA ALA A 142 -17.33 2.42 -7.55
C ALA A 142 -16.25 3.23 -6.83
N ASP A 143 -14.99 3.07 -7.25
CA ASP A 143 -13.89 3.88 -6.74
C ASP A 143 -14.08 5.36 -7.10
N GLY A 144 -13.84 6.23 -6.13
CA GLY A 144 -13.73 7.66 -6.34
C GLY A 144 -12.38 8.01 -6.97
N THR A 145 -12.38 8.95 -7.91
CA THR A 145 -11.13 9.60 -8.33
C THR A 145 -10.58 10.45 -7.19
N ILE A 146 -9.26 10.68 -7.16
CA ILE A 146 -8.63 11.53 -6.14
C ILE A 146 -9.34 12.88 -5.97
N ASN A 147 -9.71 13.54 -7.08
CA ASN A 147 -10.41 14.83 -7.02
C ASN A 147 -11.80 14.73 -6.39
N GLN A 148 -12.53 13.63 -6.62
CA GLN A 148 -13.83 13.42 -5.99
C GLN A 148 -13.69 13.16 -4.50
N LEU A 149 -12.70 12.35 -4.10
CA LEU A 149 -12.43 12.07 -2.70
C LEU A 149 -12.03 13.34 -1.94
N VAL A 150 -11.12 14.14 -2.53
CA VAL A 150 -10.69 15.44 -2.01
C VAL A 150 -11.86 16.42 -1.88
N ASP A 151 -12.68 16.56 -2.92
CA ASP A 151 -13.84 17.43 -2.89
C ASP A 151 -14.84 17.01 -1.81
N TYR A 152 -15.00 15.69 -1.59
CA TYR A 152 -15.87 15.19 -0.53
C TYR A 152 -15.32 15.50 0.87
N LEU A 153 -14.02 15.32 1.12
CA LEU A 153 -13.39 15.66 2.40
C LEU A 153 -13.51 17.15 2.73
N VAL A 154 -13.37 18.03 1.73
CA VAL A 154 -13.38 19.49 1.94
C VAL A 154 -14.81 20.05 1.94
N ASN A 155 -15.69 19.55 1.08
CA ASN A 155 -17.03 20.10 0.86
C ASN A 155 -18.13 19.08 1.16
N GLY A 156 -18.09 17.92 0.50
CA GLY A 156 -19.20 16.96 0.44
C GLY A 156 -19.71 16.48 1.80
N TYR A 157 -18.80 16.14 2.72
CA TYR A 157 -19.18 15.71 4.07
C TYR A 157 -19.99 16.78 4.82
N TRP A 158 -19.52 18.02 4.78
CA TRP A 158 -20.19 19.13 5.46
C TRP A 158 -21.54 19.47 4.81
N GLU A 159 -21.59 19.46 3.48
CA GLU A 159 -22.84 19.68 2.73
C GLU A 159 -23.89 18.60 3.02
N ALA A 160 -23.47 17.34 3.16
CA ALA A 160 -24.34 16.23 3.54
C ALA A 160 -24.95 16.42 4.95
N GLY A 161 -24.19 17.04 5.87
CA GLY A 161 -24.65 17.47 7.19
C GLY A 161 -25.49 18.77 7.18
N GLY A 162 -25.67 19.42 6.02
CA GLY A 162 -26.38 20.70 5.90
C GLY A 162 -25.55 21.91 6.33
N GLU A 163 -24.23 21.75 6.41
CA GLU A 163 -23.26 22.78 6.77
C GLU A 163 -22.44 23.22 5.54
N GLN A 164 -21.50 24.15 5.73
CA GLN A 164 -20.61 24.62 4.66
C GLN A 164 -19.19 24.15 4.91
N ALA A 165 -18.41 24.02 3.84
CA ALA A 165 -16.96 23.88 3.92
C ALA A 165 -16.35 24.97 4.80
N ARG A 166 -15.35 24.61 5.59
CA ARG A 166 -14.81 25.46 6.66
C ARG A 166 -13.30 25.34 6.76
N SER A 167 -12.63 26.44 7.08
CA SER A 167 -11.19 26.47 7.36
C SER A 167 -10.82 27.64 8.26
N PHE A 168 -9.64 27.61 8.88
CA PHE A 168 -9.06 28.81 9.50
C PHE A 168 -8.69 29.84 8.42
N ASP A 169 -8.83 31.13 8.73
CA ASP A 169 -8.35 32.20 7.85
C ASP A 169 -6.83 32.37 8.00
N THR A 170 -6.09 31.79 7.06
CA THR A 170 -4.61 31.88 7.02
C THR A 170 -4.09 32.98 6.08
N SER A 171 -4.98 33.87 5.59
CA SER A 171 -4.61 34.88 4.58
C SER A 171 -3.62 35.94 5.10
N VAL A 172 -3.60 36.18 6.41
CA VAL A 172 -2.70 37.14 7.08
C VAL A 172 -1.53 36.44 7.78
N SER A 173 -1.77 35.27 8.35
CA SER A 173 -0.81 34.49 9.12
C SER A 173 -1.12 33.02 8.95
N ASN A 174 -0.10 32.20 8.72
CA ASN A 174 -0.24 30.74 8.71
C ASN A 174 -0.08 30.12 10.12
N VAL A 175 -0.04 30.94 11.17
CA VAL A 175 0.07 30.48 12.56
C VAL A 175 -1.32 30.15 13.11
N ILE A 176 -1.47 28.94 13.65
CA ILE A 176 -2.63 28.46 14.41
C ILE A 176 -2.16 28.18 15.83
N THR A 177 -2.74 28.86 16.81
CA THR A 177 -2.41 28.66 18.22
C THR A 177 -3.09 27.42 18.78
N VAL A 178 -2.38 26.66 19.60
CA VAL A 178 -2.89 25.42 20.21
C VAL A 178 -2.67 25.44 21.71
N ASP A 179 -3.61 24.90 22.48
CA ASP A 179 -3.46 24.73 23.93
C ASP A 179 -3.55 23.25 24.31
N LEU A 180 -2.46 22.71 24.86
CA LEU A 180 -2.32 21.30 25.26
C LEU A 180 -2.33 21.11 26.78
N HIS A 181 -2.57 22.15 27.58
CA HIS A 181 -2.32 22.10 29.03
C HIS A 181 -3.24 21.13 29.79
N ASN A 182 -4.43 20.85 29.26
CA ASN A 182 -5.37 19.91 29.88
C ASN A 182 -5.04 18.45 29.59
N LEU A 183 -4.19 18.17 28.59
CA LEU A 183 -3.76 16.81 28.29
C LEU A 183 -2.74 16.28 29.30
N THR A 184 -2.83 14.98 29.60
CA THR A 184 -1.74 14.20 30.21
C THR A 184 -0.45 14.30 29.41
N THR A 185 0.70 14.01 30.05
CA THR A 185 2.01 14.05 29.37
C THR A 185 2.10 13.15 28.13
N ALA A 186 1.45 11.99 28.18
CA ALA A 186 1.35 11.09 27.03
C ALA A 186 0.49 11.74 25.91
N GLY A 187 -0.69 12.25 26.24
CA GLY A 187 -1.56 12.97 25.30
C GLY A 187 -0.87 14.16 24.64
N GLN A 188 -0.17 15.01 25.41
CA GLN A 188 0.60 16.11 24.85
C GLN A 188 1.70 15.66 23.88
N THR A 189 2.30 14.50 24.10
CA THR A 189 3.34 13.97 23.21
C THR A 189 2.72 13.53 21.88
N LEU A 190 1.63 12.78 21.93
CA LEU A 190 0.89 12.34 20.75
C LEU A 190 0.34 13.52 19.95
N ALA A 191 -0.30 14.49 20.63
CA ALA A 191 -0.83 15.70 20.00
C ALA A 191 0.27 16.50 19.28
N ARG A 192 1.44 16.67 19.89
CA ARG A 192 2.58 17.36 19.24
C ARG A 192 3.05 16.67 17.98
N TRP A 193 3.16 15.33 18.00
CA TRP A 193 3.52 14.57 16.80
C TRP A 193 2.45 14.70 15.72
N ALA A 194 1.16 14.71 16.09
CA ALA A 194 0.07 14.82 15.13
C ALA A 194 -0.03 16.23 14.51
N LEU A 195 0.21 17.27 15.30
CA LEU A 195 0.37 18.65 14.81
C LEU A 195 1.57 18.74 13.83
N GLN A 196 2.66 18.03 14.12
CA GLN A 196 3.80 17.95 13.20
C GLN A 196 3.41 17.24 11.89
N ALA A 197 2.64 16.15 11.93
CA ALA A 197 2.14 15.44 10.75
C ALA A 197 1.41 16.38 9.77
N TRP A 198 0.50 17.21 10.28
CA TRP A 198 -0.21 18.20 9.46
C TRP A 198 0.69 19.33 8.97
N SER A 199 1.56 19.87 9.82
CA SER A 199 2.48 20.95 9.41
C SER A 199 3.59 20.50 8.45
N ALA A 200 3.85 19.19 8.37
CA ALA A 200 4.78 18.61 7.40
C ALA A 200 4.22 18.71 5.97
N VAL A 201 2.90 18.65 5.79
CA VAL A 201 2.24 18.59 4.48
C VAL A 201 1.53 19.88 4.09
N ALA A 202 1.03 20.65 5.06
CA ALA A 202 0.32 21.92 4.87
C ALA A 202 1.17 23.12 5.31
N ASN A 203 0.99 24.26 4.66
CA ASN A 203 1.61 25.53 5.02
C ASN A 203 0.89 26.15 6.24
N VAL A 204 1.00 25.47 7.38
CA VAL A 204 0.54 25.91 8.70
C VAL A 204 1.67 25.80 9.72
N THR A 205 1.62 26.65 10.73
CA THR A 205 2.54 26.63 11.87
C THR A 205 1.72 26.57 13.15
N PHE A 206 1.81 25.45 13.86
CA PHE A 206 1.20 25.35 15.17
C PHE A 206 2.08 26.00 16.23
N GLN A 207 1.47 26.85 17.06
CA GLN A 207 2.15 27.54 18.14
C GLN A 207 1.46 27.23 19.48
N GLU A 208 2.15 26.50 20.36
CA GLU A 208 1.65 26.24 21.71
C GLU A 208 1.50 27.55 22.51
N THR A 209 0.36 27.69 23.17
CA THR A 209 0.02 28.75 24.12
C THR A 209 -0.64 28.15 25.35
N THR A 210 -0.94 28.98 26.36
CA THR A 210 -1.72 28.59 27.54
C THR A 210 -2.89 29.55 27.69
N GLY A 211 -4.12 29.03 27.75
CA GLY A 211 -5.36 29.79 27.72
C GLY A 211 -5.99 29.79 26.33
N ALA A 212 -6.75 30.84 25.99
CA ALA A 212 -7.47 30.90 24.72
C ALA A 212 -6.54 30.66 23.51
N ALA A 213 -6.88 29.63 22.73
CA ALA A 213 -6.17 29.20 21.54
C ALA A 213 -7.16 28.98 20.38
N ASP A 214 -6.64 28.92 19.16
CA ASP A 214 -7.44 28.57 17.98
C ASP A 214 -7.90 27.10 18.06
N ILE A 215 -7.08 26.21 18.61
CA ILE A 215 -7.45 24.82 18.91
C ILE A 215 -7.13 24.50 20.38
N GLU A 216 -8.15 24.15 21.15
CA GLU A 216 -8.00 23.70 22.54
C GLU A 216 -8.12 22.17 22.61
N PHE A 217 -7.23 21.52 23.38
CA PHE A 217 -7.21 20.07 23.55
C PHE A 217 -7.58 19.67 24.97
N ASP A 218 -8.37 18.61 25.10
CA ASP A 218 -8.76 18.00 26.37
C ASP A 218 -8.68 16.46 26.30
N ASP A 219 -8.63 15.80 27.46
CA ASP A 219 -8.60 14.33 27.58
C ASP A 219 -9.66 13.79 28.55
N LEU A 220 -10.80 14.49 28.57
CA LEU A 220 -11.95 14.10 29.37
C LEU A 220 -12.40 12.69 28.96
N PRO A 221 -12.57 11.77 29.94
CA PRO A 221 -13.14 10.47 29.68
C PRO A 221 -14.54 10.62 29.07
N ASP A 222 -14.83 9.80 28.08
CA ASP A 222 -16.14 9.74 27.47
C ASP A 222 -16.80 8.40 27.81
N ALA A 223 -18.02 8.44 28.34
CA ALA A 223 -18.74 7.22 28.70
C ALA A 223 -19.08 6.36 27.48
N THR A 224 -19.04 6.92 26.28
CA THR A 224 -19.18 6.19 25.01
C THR A 224 -17.85 5.72 24.43
N GLY A 225 -16.74 6.03 25.08
CA GLY A 225 -15.39 5.70 24.62
C GLY A 225 -15.09 6.32 23.26
N SER A 226 -15.45 7.59 23.01
CA SER A 226 -15.26 8.24 21.72
C SER A 226 -14.24 9.37 21.78
N ALA A 227 -13.45 9.53 20.71
CA ALA A 227 -12.72 10.76 20.42
C ALA A 227 -13.57 11.65 19.51
N TYR A 228 -13.44 12.96 19.66
CA TYR A 228 -14.22 13.89 18.84
C TYR A 228 -13.58 15.27 18.72
N THR A 229 -14.01 15.97 17.68
CA THR A 229 -13.69 17.37 17.44
C THR A 229 -14.96 18.17 17.21
N SER A 230 -14.97 19.40 17.73
CA SER A 230 -16.03 20.38 17.46
C SER A 230 -15.40 21.71 17.05
N SER A 231 -16.10 22.48 16.23
CA SER A 231 -15.63 23.79 15.77
C SER A 231 -16.73 24.83 15.85
N ASP A 232 -16.41 26.01 16.39
CA ASP A 232 -17.23 27.21 16.23
C ASP A 232 -16.91 27.86 14.89
N THR A 233 -17.94 28.21 14.13
CA THR A 233 -17.79 28.71 12.77
C THR A 233 -18.65 29.93 12.50
N THR A 234 -18.20 30.78 11.58
CA THR A 234 -18.99 31.88 11.03
C THR A 234 -18.89 31.84 9.51
N GLY A 235 -19.95 31.34 8.87
CA GLY A 235 -19.91 31.04 7.45
C GLY A 235 -18.91 29.92 7.17
N THR A 236 -17.93 30.17 6.30
CA THR A 236 -16.88 29.21 5.93
C THR A 236 -15.62 29.35 6.79
N THR A 237 -15.64 30.18 7.83
CA THR A 237 -14.47 30.44 8.68
C THR A 237 -14.60 29.71 10.01
N ILE A 238 -13.58 28.96 10.38
CA ILE A 238 -13.41 28.40 11.72
C ILE A 238 -12.91 29.51 12.64
N ASN A 239 -13.65 29.77 13.71
CA ASN A 239 -13.27 30.74 14.75
C ASN A 239 -12.40 30.08 15.83
N SER A 240 -12.73 28.83 16.18
CA SER A 240 -12.01 28.01 17.16
C SER A 240 -12.44 26.55 17.04
N SER A 241 -11.58 25.62 17.43
CA SER A 241 -11.87 24.19 17.51
C SER A 241 -11.52 23.61 18.88
N SER A 242 -12.20 22.55 19.27
CA SER A 242 -11.93 21.75 20.47
C SER A 242 -11.73 20.31 20.07
N VAL A 243 -10.61 19.70 20.47
CA VAL A 243 -10.26 18.30 20.24
C VAL A 243 -10.26 17.56 21.57
N ASN A 244 -11.00 16.46 21.69
CA ASN A 244 -11.00 15.61 22.89
C ASN A 244 -10.61 14.17 22.55
N VAL A 245 -9.51 13.69 23.15
CA VAL A 245 -9.09 12.29 23.08
C VAL A 245 -8.88 11.79 24.51
N GLY A 246 -9.83 11.01 25.01
CA GLY A 246 -9.93 10.63 26.42
C GLY A 246 -8.76 9.81 26.97
N THR A 247 -8.53 9.91 28.28
CA THR A 247 -7.49 9.11 28.97
C THR A 247 -7.78 7.60 28.97
N ASP A 248 -9.04 7.21 28.90
CA ASP A 248 -9.55 5.86 28.64
C ASP A 248 -9.17 5.38 27.24
N TRP A 249 -9.39 6.20 26.20
CA TRP A 249 -8.97 5.90 24.83
C TRP A 249 -7.47 5.59 24.75
N LEU A 250 -6.63 6.41 25.38
CA LEU A 250 -5.18 6.17 25.44
C LEU A 250 -4.81 4.90 26.23
N SER A 251 -5.66 4.46 27.15
CA SER A 251 -5.43 3.24 27.92
C SER A 251 -5.78 2.00 27.12
N ASP A 252 -6.81 2.07 26.28
CA ASP A 252 -7.29 0.97 25.44
C ASP A 252 -6.48 0.82 24.15
N TYR A 253 -6.14 1.94 23.52
CA TYR A 253 -5.53 1.98 22.18
C TYR A 253 -4.04 2.30 22.15
N GLY A 254 -3.44 2.51 23.32
CA GLY A 254 -1.99 2.67 23.48
C GLY A 254 -1.51 4.12 23.48
N LYS A 255 -0.22 4.29 23.78
CA LYS A 255 0.43 5.60 24.00
C LYS A 255 1.74 5.76 23.20
N SER A 256 2.05 4.79 22.35
CA SER A 256 3.21 4.81 21.48
C SER A 256 2.88 5.52 20.16
N MET A 257 3.90 5.79 19.36
CA MET A 257 3.75 6.42 18.05
C MET A 257 2.97 5.52 17.11
N ASP A 258 3.21 4.21 17.13
CA ASP A 258 2.52 3.18 16.33
C ASP A 258 1.18 2.71 16.92
N SER A 259 0.56 3.55 17.74
CA SER A 259 -0.71 3.26 18.40
C SER A 259 -1.90 3.88 17.67
N TYR A 260 -3.07 3.28 17.82
CA TYR A 260 -4.29 3.85 17.23
C TYR A 260 -4.63 5.21 17.86
N SER A 261 -4.30 5.44 19.14
CA SER A 261 -4.43 6.77 19.76
C SER A 261 -3.65 7.86 19.02
N PHE A 262 -2.48 7.55 18.47
CA PHE A 262 -1.72 8.52 17.68
C PHE A 262 -2.45 8.86 16.38
N GLN A 263 -2.91 7.83 15.66
CA GLN A 263 -3.72 7.98 14.45
C GLN A 263 -4.99 8.81 14.73
N THR A 264 -5.67 8.58 15.85
CA THR A 264 -6.82 9.36 16.32
C THR A 264 -6.48 10.85 16.47
N TYR A 265 -5.33 11.19 17.09
CA TYR A 265 -4.93 12.59 17.17
C TYR A 265 -4.71 13.22 15.78
N ILE A 266 -4.17 12.49 14.81
CA ILE A 266 -4.02 13.02 13.44
C ILE A 266 -5.41 13.24 12.82
N HIS A 267 -6.31 12.25 12.95
CA HIS A 267 -7.69 12.31 12.46
C HIS A 267 -8.46 13.51 13.03
N GLU A 268 -8.51 13.64 14.35
CA GLU A 268 -9.24 14.71 15.03
C GLU A 268 -8.68 16.11 14.72
N ILE A 269 -7.36 16.23 14.58
CA ILE A 269 -6.77 17.49 14.12
C ILE A 269 -7.15 17.79 12.66
N GLY A 270 -7.33 16.76 11.82
CA GLY A 270 -7.90 16.93 10.48
C GLY A 270 -9.27 17.59 10.51
N HIS A 271 -10.15 17.15 11.41
CA HIS A 271 -11.45 17.79 11.65
C HIS A 271 -11.31 19.21 12.18
N ALA A 272 -10.40 19.46 13.12
CA ALA A 272 -10.15 20.79 13.67
C ALA A 272 -9.70 21.76 12.58
N LEU A 273 -8.98 21.25 11.57
CA LEU A 273 -8.56 22.01 10.38
C LEU A 273 -9.64 22.10 9.30
N GLY A 274 -10.78 21.43 9.46
CA GLY A 274 -11.94 21.54 8.57
C GLY A 274 -12.13 20.40 7.56
N LEU A 275 -11.39 19.30 7.66
CA LEU A 275 -11.68 18.09 6.88
C LEU A 275 -12.90 17.36 7.45
N GLY A 276 -13.73 16.78 6.59
CA GLY A 276 -14.77 15.84 6.94
C GLY A 276 -14.32 14.38 6.84
N HIS A 277 -15.25 13.44 7.03
CA HIS A 277 -15.03 12.04 6.68
C HIS A 277 -15.15 11.80 5.18
N GLN A 278 -14.65 10.66 4.71
CA GLN A 278 -14.60 10.33 3.28
C GLN A 278 -15.96 9.89 2.70
N SER A 279 -16.92 9.53 3.55
CA SER A 279 -18.36 9.40 3.27
C SER A 279 -19.18 9.95 4.45
N TYR A 280 -20.51 10.06 4.32
CA TYR A 280 -21.36 10.63 5.37
C TYR A 280 -21.72 9.60 6.47
N TYR A 281 -20.76 9.31 7.33
CA TYR A 281 -20.92 8.55 8.57
C TYR A 281 -20.37 9.35 9.77
N ASN A 282 -20.79 9.00 10.97
CA ASN A 282 -20.29 9.60 12.21
C ASN A 282 -20.51 8.65 13.39
N GLY A 283 -19.45 8.34 14.13
CA GLY A 283 -19.46 7.42 15.28
C GLY A 283 -19.26 5.95 14.90
N THR A 284 -20.08 5.40 14.01
CA THR A 284 -19.94 4.03 13.49
C THR A 284 -20.23 3.97 11.98
N ALA A 285 -19.64 2.98 11.29
CA ALA A 285 -19.84 2.75 9.86
C ALA A 285 -19.52 1.29 9.49
N ASP A 286 -20.28 0.71 8.57
CA ASP A 286 -20.09 -0.64 8.04
C ASP A 286 -19.74 -0.62 6.54
N PHE A 287 -18.57 -1.13 6.17
CA PHE A 287 -18.20 -1.29 4.76
C PHE A 287 -18.85 -2.56 4.16
N PRO A 288 -19.40 -2.50 2.94
CA PRO A 288 -19.45 -1.36 2.01
C PRO A 288 -20.75 -0.54 2.09
N THR A 289 -21.60 -0.78 3.09
CA THR A 289 -22.97 -0.23 3.18
C THR A 289 -22.97 1.29 3.35
N ASP A 290 -22.10 1.81 4.22
CA ASP A 290 -22.05 3.23 4.58
C ASP A 290 -20.99 4.01 3.79
N ALA A 291 -20.25 3.33 2.91
CA ALA A 291 -19.26 3.94 2.04
C ALA A 291 -19.91 4.46 0.75
N ASP A 292 -19.61 5.71 0.38
CA ASP A 292 -19.98 6.27 -0.92
C ASP A 292 -19.01 5.81 -2.03
N TRP A 293 -17.81 5.34 -1.66
CA TRP A 293 -16.72 5.00 -2.56
C TRP A 293 -16.11 3.63 -2.23
N GLY A 294 -15.78 2.86 -3.27
CA GLY A 294 -15.15 1.55 -3.10
C GLY A 294 -13.78 1.65 -2.41
N ASN A 295 -13.09 2.77 -2.61
CA ASN A 295 -11.76 3.07 -2.09
C ASN A 295 -11.77 4.06 -0.90
N ASP A 296 -12.89 4.19 -0.18
CA ASP A 296 -12.92 4.84 1.14
C ASP A 296 -12.21 3.94 2.17
N SER A 297 -10.95 4.23 2.48
CA SER A 297 -10.15 3.45 3.44
C SER A 297 -8.99 4.24 4.02
N TRP A 298 -8.44 3.77 5.14
CA TRP A 298 -7.18 4.23 5.75
C TRP A 298 -6.02 4.29 4.75
N GLN A 299 -5.98 3.38 3.77
CA GLN A 299 -4.93 3.41 2.76
C GLN A 299 -4.88 4.74 1.98
N LEU A 300 -6.03 5.38 1.75
CA LEU A 300 -6.11 6.64 1.02
C LEU A 300 -6.32 7.85 1.92
N SER A 301 -7.11 7.72 2.99
CA SER A 301 -7.48 8.80 3.91
C SER A 301 -7.48 8.32 5.36
N ILE A 302 -6.75 9.03 6.22
CA ILE A 302 -6.84 8.86 7.68
C ILE A 302 -8.21 9.28 8.22
N MET A 303 -9.00 10.03 7.45
CA MET A 303 -10.36 10.45 7.79
C MET A 303 -11.40 9.34 7.53
N SER A 304 -10.99 8.21 6.96
CA SER A 304 -11.85 7.06 6.76
C SER A 304 -12.08 6.30 8.07
N TYR A 305 -13.25 5.69 8.23
CA TYR A 305 -13.53 4.75 9.32
C TYR A 305 -13.11 3.31 9.00
N PHE A 306 -12.74 3.04 7.75
CA PHE A 306 -12.49 1.68 7.30
C PHE A 306 -10.99 1.41 7.22
N ASP A 307 -10.50 0.57 8.12
CA ASP A 307 -9.15 0.03 8.03
C ASP A 307 -8.99 -0.89 6.80
N GLN A 308 -7.76 -1.32 6.53
CA GLN A 308 -7.44 -2.13 5.36
C GLN A 308 -8.07 -3.54 5.39
N GLU A 309 -8.46 -4.05 6.57
CA GLU A 309 -9.15 -5.33 6.73
C GLU A 309 -10.67 -5.18 6.51
N GLN A 310 -11.25 -4.09 7.02
CA GLN A 310 -12.66 -3.75 6.84
C GLN A 310 -12.96 -3.40 5.37
N ASN A 311 -12.16 -2.52 4.76
CA ASN A 311 -12.19 -2.29 3.32
C ASN A 311 -11.21 -3.21 2.60
N TRP A 312 -11.63 -4.46 2.44
CA TRP A 312 -10.90 -5.52 1.76
C TRP A 312 -10.62 -5.27 0.27
N THR A 313 -11.20 -4.24 -0.34
CA THR A 313 -11.01 -3.95 -1.78
C THR A 313 -9.64 -3.33 -2.07
N THR A 314 -9.01 -2.73 -1.05
CA THR A 314 -7.66 -2.16 -1.12
C THR A 314 -6.60 -3.21 -1.45
N GLY A 315 -6.78 -4.44 -0.96
CA GLY A 315 -5.75 -5.48 -0.97
C GLY A 315 -4.53 -5.15 -0.11
N ALA A 316 -4.59 -4.09 0.70
CA ALA A 316 -3.51 -3.63 1.55
C ALA A 316 -3.42 -4.45 2.85
N SER A 317 -2.24 -4.46 3.47
CA SER A 317 -2.10 -5.03 4.81
C SER A 317 -2.62 -4.06 5.88
N PHE A 318 -3.16 -4.59 6.97
CA PHE A 318 -3.48 -3.77 8.15
C PHE A 318 -2.23 -3.03 8.64
N ALA A 319 -2.37 -1.73 8.84
CA ALA A 319 -1.35 -0.88 9.42
C ALA A 319 -1.98 0.42 9.95
N HIS A 320 -1.48 0.92 11.08
CA HIS A 320 -1.91 2.23 11.57
C HIS A 320 -1.28 3.35 10.73
N ASP A 321 -2.06 4.38 10.43
CA ASP A 321 -1.59 5.52 9.65
C ASP A 321 -0.83 6.52 10.54
N MET A 322 0.46 6.73 10.24
CA MET A 322 1.34 7.60 11.03
C MET A 322 1.52 8.99 10.40
N THR A 323 0.79 9.27 9.32
CA THR A 323 0.82 10.52 8.56
C THR A 323 -0.58 10.85 8.06
N ALA A 324 -0.81 12.09 7.63
CA ALA A 324 -1.88 12.35 6.68
C ALA A 324 -1.67 11.49 5.42
N MET A 325 -2.73 10.89 4.89
CA MET A 325 -2.67 9.97 3.77
C MET A 325 -2.91 10.72 2.45
N MET A 326 -2.82 10.00 1.33
CA MET A 326 -2.69 10.60 0.00
C MET A 326 -3.77 11.63 -0.33
N VAL A 327 -5.04 11.34 -0.05
CA VAL A 327 -6.11 12.31 -0.34
C VAL A 327 -6.20 13.41 0.71
N ASP A 328 -5.83 13.13 1.96
CA ASP A 328 -5.79 14.12 3.04
C ASP A 328 -4.78 15.22 2.74
N ILE A 329 -3.60 14.83 2.22
CA ILE A 329 -2.54 15.75 1.83
C ILE A 329 -3.05 16.70 0.74
N VAL A 330 -3.68 16.17 -0.32
CA VAL A 330 -4.20 17.04 -1.40
C VAL A 330 -5.33 17.94 -0.87
N ALA A 331 -6.21 17.42 -0.02
CA ALA A 331 -7.31 18.16 0.59
C ALA A 331 -6.82 19.31 1.48
N ILE A 332 -5.92 19.03 2.42
CA ILE A 332 -5.40 20.05 3.34
C ILE A 332 -4.58 21.11 2.62
N GLN A 333 -3.82 20.72 1.59
CA GLN A 333 -3.06 21.67 0.76
C GLN A 333 -3.97 22.57 -0.07
N SER A 334 -5.16 22.08 -0.46
CA SER A 334 -6.13 22.92 -1.17
C SER A 334 -6.68 24.06 -0.31
N MET A 335 -6.74 23.87 1.02
CA MET A 335 -7.23 24.86 1.98
C MET A 335 -6.12 25.78 2.50
N TYR A 336 -4.92 25.23 2.76
CA TYR A 336 -3.85 25.94 3.48
C TYR A 336 -2.58 26.16 2.66
N GLY A 337 -2.49 25.59 1.46
CA GLY A 337 -1.28 25.56 0.64
C GLY A 337 -0.31 24.45 1.07
N ALA A 338 0.59 24.08 0.16
CA ALA A 338 1.60 23.05 0.41
C ALA A 338 2.74 23.54 1.30
N SER A 339 3.14 22.68 2.24
CA SER A 339 4.33 22.91 3.08
C SER A 339 5.60 22.93 2.23
N THR A 340 6.54 23.82 2.59
CA THR A 340 7.88 23.90 1.98
C THR A 340 8.99 23.41 2.92
N ARG A 341 8.63 22.70 4.01
CA ARG A 341 9.58 22.31 5.06
C ARG A 341 10.62 21.31 4.55
N SER A 342 10.24 20.41 3.65
CA SER A 342 11.09 19.48 2.92
C SER A 342 11.45 20.07 1.56
N SER A 343 12.17 21.19 1.52
CA SER A 343 12.61 21.85 0.26
C SER A 343 14.10 21.65 -0.06
N GLY A 344 14.79 20.90 0.79
CA GLY A 344 16.15 20.44 0.56
C GLY A 344 16.20 18.92 0.68
N ASN A 345 17.39 18.35 0.49
CA ASN A 345 17.57 16.90 0.42
C ASN A 345 17.16 16.19 1.72
N THR A 346 16.13 15.35 1.60
CA THR A 346 15.52 14.62 2.69
C THR A 346 15.72 13.11 2.52
N ILE A 347 16.03 12.43 3.63
CA ILE A 347 16.12 10.97 3.73
C ILE A 347 14.94 10.49 4.56
N TYR A 348 14.11 9.66 3.95
CA TYR A 348 12.98 8.95 4.56
C TYR A 348 13.40 7.50 4.79
N GLY A 349 13.43 7.05 6.05
CA GLY A 349 13.96 5.73 6.43
C GLY A 349 15.28 5.82 7.19
N LYS A 350 16.20 4.89 6.96
CA LYS A 350 17.46 4.80 7.70
C LYS A 350 18.31 6.06 7.52
N ASN A 351 18.89 6.56 8.61
CA ASN A 351 19.62 7.83 8.65
C ASN A 351 18.74 9.04 8.28
N SER A 352 17.47 9.00 8.69
CA SER A 352 16.53 10.07 8.36
C SER A 352 17.03 11.43 8.83
N ASN A 353 16.72 12.46 8.03
CA ASN A 353 16.85 13.87 8.40
C ASN A 353 15.52 14.61 8.14
N ALA A 354 14.41 13.89 8.08
CA ALA A 354 13.07 14.45 7.84
C ALA A 354 12.62 15.40 8.96
N GLY A 355 13.28 15.35 10.12
CA GLY A 355 12.98 16.16 11.29
C GLY A 355 11.72 15.71 12.04
N GLY A 356 11.54 16.32 13.22
CA GLY A 356 10.35 16.11 14.04
C GLY A 356 10.11 14.65 14.42
N TYR A 357 8.83 14.27 14.46
CA TYR A 357 8.42 12.92 14.82
C TYR A 357 8.74 11.90 13.71
N LEU A 358 8.75 12.29 12.43
CA LEU A 358 9.04 11.37 11.32
C LEU A 358 10.46 10.81 11.40
N GLU A 359 11.45 11.64 11.73
CA GLU A 359 12.82 11.16 11.97
C GLU A 359 12.86 10.15 13.13
N THR A 360 12.12 10.42 14.22
CA THR A 360 12.03 9.51 15.37
C THR A 360 11.30 8.20 15.03
N LEU A 361 10.28 8.26 14.16
CA LEU A 361 9.56 7.10 13.66
C LEU A 361 10.52 6.21 12.87
N PHE A 362 11.23 6.76 11.89
CA PHE A 362 12.16 5.99 11.07
C PHE A 362 13.30 5.38 11.88
N ASP A 363 13.89 6.12 12.82
CA ASP A 363 14.90 5.59 13.74
C ASP A 363 14.36 4.40 14.55
N SER A 364 13.10 4.50 15.01
CA SER A 364 12.44 3.42 15.74
C SER A 364 12.12 2.20 14.87
N MET A 365 11.72 2.42 13.60
CA MET A 365 11.50 1.34 12.63
C MET A 365 12.80 0.57 12.34
N VAL A 366 13.92 1.29 12.17
CA VAL A 366 15.25 0.68 11.99
C VAL A 366 15.67 -0.13 13.22
N ALA A 367 15.35 0.36 14.42
CA ALA A 367 15.62 -0.35 15.68
C ALA A 367 14.68 -1.55 15.93
N GLY A 368 13.56 -1.63 15.21
CA GLY A 368 12.50 -2.63 15.38
C GLY A 368 11.55 -2.32 16.55
N SER A 369 12.05 -1.72 17.63
CA SER A 369 11.24 -1.13 18.72
C SER A 369 12.03 -0.05 19.47
N SER A 370 11.32 0.83 20.17
CA SER A 370 11.90 1.87 21.03
C SER A 370 11.02 2.15 22.25
N SER A 371 11.38 3.12 23.09
CA SER A 371 10.53 3.55 24.21
C SER A 371 9.22 4.19 23.77
N THR A 372 9.12 4.60 22.50
CA THR A 372 7.98 5.31 21.92
C THR A 372 7.37 4.58 20.73
N TYR A 373 7.83 3.37 20.41
CA TYR A 373 7.38 2.58 19.26
C TYR A 373 7.43 1.10 19.62
N THR A 374 6.31 0.39 19.50
CA THR A 374 6.19 -1.00 19.96
C THR A 374 6.57 -2.04 18.92
N GLY A 375 6.65 -1.66 17.64
CA GLY A 375 6.91 -2.58 16.54
C GLY A 375 5.69 -2.97 15.72
N SER A 376 4.55 -2.29 15.92
CA SER A 376 3.31 -2.52 15.17
C SER A 376 3.47 -2.10 13.70
N ALA A 377 2.63 -2.67 12.84
CA ALA A 377 2.59 -2.32 11.42
C ALA A 377 2.12 -0.87 11.24
N VAL A 378 2.84 -0.12 10.41
CA VAL A 378 2.56 1.30 10.13
C VAL A 378 2.49 1.58 8.63
N ALA A 379 1.60 2.50 8.27
CA ALA A 379 1.45 3.05 6.94
C ALA A 379 1.78 4.54 6.93
N ILE A 380 2.41 5.00 5.85
CA ILE A 380 2.82 6.40 5.68
C ILE A 380 2.63 6.87 4.23
N THR A 381 2.36 8.16 4.07
CA THR A 381 2.47 8.87 2.80
C THR A 381 3.54 9.95 2.90
N ILE A 382 4.52 9.92 1.99
CA ILE A 382 5.62 10.87 1.94
C ILE A 382 5.22 12.09 1.10
N TRP A 383 5.28 13.27 1.70
CA TRP A 383 5.26 14.56 1.00
C TRP A 383 6.64 15.19 1.01
N ASP A 384 7.12 15.56 -0.17
CA ASP A 384 8.34 16.34 -0.34
C ASP A 384 8.09 17.52 -1.29
N SER A 385 8.63 18.69 -0.97
CA SER A 385 8.42 19.92 -1.74
C SER A 385 9.60 20.27 -2.66
N GLY A 386 10.68 19.51 -2.58
CA GLY A 386 11.81 19.58 -3.49
C GLY A 386 13.14 19.28 -2.81
N GLY A 387 14.14 19.00 -3.63
CA GLY A 387 15.42 18.54 -3.11
C GLY A 387 15.98 17.49 -4.06
N ARG A 388 16.91 16.70 -3.52
CA ARG A 388 17.21 15.37 -4.05
C ARG A 388 17.02 14.40 -2.91
N ASP A 389 15.97 13.63 -2.97
CA ASP A 389 15.40 12.95 -1.81
C ASP A 389 15.55 11.44 -1.94
N THR A 390 15.63 10.78 -0.79
CA THR A 390 15.97 9.36 -0.70
C THR A 390 14.97 8.62 0.18
N ILE A 391 14.46 7.50 -0.33
CA ILE A 391 13.84 6.47 0.50
C ILE A 391 14.91 5.41 0.80
N ASP A 392 15.32 5.27 2.06
CA ASP A 392 16.36 4.33 2.50
C ASP A 392 15.78 3.24 3.43
N TYR A 393 15.48 2.09 2.85
CA TYR A 393 15.07 0.87 3.56
C TYR A 393 16.16 -0.21 3.52
N SER A 394 17.42 0.20 3.41
CA SER A 394 18.60 -0.71 3.34
C SER A 394 18.80 -1.59 4.58
N PHE A 395 18.08 -1.33 5.67
CA PHE A 395 18.12 -2.14 6.89
C PHE A 395 17.27 -3.42 6.80
N SER A 396 16.35 -3.49 5.84
CA SER A 396 15.45 -4.63 5.66
C SER A 396 16.17 -5.83 5.05
N ASN A 397 15.73 -7.05 5.40
CA ASN A 397 16.13 -8.29 4.72
C ASN A 397 14.92 -9.05 4.15
N VAL A 398 13.75 -8.41 4.14
CA VAL A 398 12.55 -8.95 3.49
C VAL A 398 12.40 -8.34 2.11
N ALA A 399 11.80 -9.08 1.18
CA ALA A 399 11.51 -8.60 -0.16
C ALA A 399 10.62 -7.34 -0.10
N GLN A 400 11.03 -6.30 -0.83
CA GLN A 400 10.34 -5.01 -0.93
C GLN A 400 9.95 -4.73 -2.38
N SER A 401 8.85 -4.01 -2.59
CA SER A 401 8.48 -3.46 -3.90
C SER A 401 8.32 -1.95 -3.77
N LEU A 402 9.38 -1.22 -4.08
CA LEU A 402 9.45 0.24 -4.02
C LEU A 402 9.15 0.87 -5.39
N SER A 403 8.22 1.81 -5.42
CA SER A 403 7.94 2.67 -6.57
C SER A 403 8.22 4.13 -6.20
N LEU A 404 9.07 4.81 -6.97
CA LEU A 404 9.31 6.25 -6.82
C LEU A 404 8.29 7.11 -7.59
N VAL A 405 7.27 6.48 -8.18
CA VAL A 405 6.22 7.18 -8.93
C VAL A 405 5.22 7.79 -7.95
N ALA A 406 5.02 9.11 -8.01
CA ALA A 406 4.04 9.80 -7.18
C ALA A 406 2.61 9.26 -7.40
N GLY A 407 1.82 9.23 -6.33
CA GLY A 407 0.46 8.69 -6.33
C GLY A 407 0.38 7.17 -6.40
N THR A 408 1.49 6.46 -6.17
CA THR A 408 1.52 4.99 -6.12
C THR A 408 1.87 4.51 -4.71
N PHE A 409 1.54 3.24 -4.46
CA PHE A 409 1.83 2.54 -3.21
C PHE A 409 2.95 1.52 -3.43
N SER A 410 3.73 1.31 -2.38
CA SER A 410 4.85 0.39 -2.29
C SER A 410 4.62 -0.63 -1.17
N ASP A 411 5.22 -1.80 -1.35
CA ASP A 411 5.15 -2.92 -0.40
C ASP A 411 6.47 -2.94 0.40
N MET A 412 6.41 -2.52 1.66
CA MET A 412 7.60 -2.32 2.48
C MET A 412 7.54 -3.17 3.74
N LEU A 413 8.68 -3.71 4.16
CA LEU A 413 8.81 -4.47 5.41
C LEU A 413 7.87 -5.69 5.52
N GLY A 414 7.51 -6.30 4.38
CA GLY A 414 6.64 -7.48 4.31
C GLY A 414 5.14 -7.16 4.37
N LEU A 415 4.78 -5.89 4.32
CA LEU A 415 3.40 -5.41 4.19
C LEU A 415 3.10 -5.06 2.74
N VAL A 416 1.82 -5.07 2.39
CA VAL A 416 1.31 -4.66 1.07
C VAL A 416 0.73 -3.25 1.16
N GLY A 417 1.19 -2.36 0.28
CA GLY A 417 0.61 -1.04 0.05
C GLY A 417 0.69 -0.07 1.23
N ASN A 418 1.70 -0.17 2.08
CA ASN A 418 1.83 0.61 3.32
C ASN A 418 2.71 1.87 3.18
N LEU A 419 3.40 2.06 2.05
CA LEU A 419 4.16 3.29 1.80
C LEU A 419 3.69 3.94 0.51
N ALA A 420 3.25 5.19 0.60
CA ALA A 420 2.84 5.98 -0.55
C ALA A 420 3.74 7.20 -0.75
N ILE A 421 3.81 7.69 -1.99
CA ILE A 421 4.37 9.00 -2.30
C ILE A 421 3.21 9.91 -2.71
N ALA A 422 3.07 11.05 -2.03
CA ALA A 422 2.01 12.01 -2.28
C ALA A 422 2.03 12.52 -3.72
N ILE A 423 0.86 12.83 -4.26
CA ILE A 423 0.74 13.44 -5.58
C ILE A 423 1.42 14.81 -5.57
N GLY A 424 2.31 15.04 -6.53
CA GLY A 424 3.07 16.28 -6.67
C GLY A 424 4.42 16.28 -5.95
N ALA A 425 4.72 15.26 -5.14
CA ALA A 425 6.08 15.04 -4.62
C ALA A 425 6.95 14.35 -5.68
N VAL A 426 8.26 14.52 -5.57
CA VAL A 426 9.27 13.84 -6.40
C VAL A 426 10.31 13.24 -5.46
N ILE A 427 10.66 11.96 -5.67
CA ILE A 427 11.75 11.28 -4.97
C ILE A 427 12.70 10.73 -6.03
N GLU A 428 13.98 11.06 -5.92
CA GLU A 428 14.98 10.67 -6.91
C GLU A 428 15.68 9.36 -6.56
N ASN A 429 15.88 9.05 -5.27
CA ASN A 429 16.71 7.94 -4.85
C ASN A 429 15.92 6.89 -4.06
N GLY A 430 16.18 5.62 -4.37
CA GLY A 430 15.59 4.47 -3.67
C GLY A 430 16.66 3.48 -3.30
N ILE A 431 16.72 3.11 -2.02
CA ILE A 431 17.70 2.14 -1.50
C ILE A 431 16.95 1.05 -0.74
N THR A 432 17.09 -0.20 -1.19
CA THR A 432 16.53 -1.38 -0.51
C THR A 432 17.65 -2.28 0.05
N GLY A 433 17.31 -3.47 0.53
CA GLY A 433 18.12 -4.22 1.49
C GLY A 433 18.48 -5.63 1.01
N GLY A 434 18.52 -6.58 1.94
CA GLY A 434 18.89 -7.98 1.69
C GLY A 434 17.76 -8.88 1.15
N GLY A 435 16.63 -8.29 0.76
CA GLY A 435 15.46 -9.01 0.27
C GLY A 435 15.51 -9.25 -1.24
N LYS A 436 14.59 -10.04 -1.79
CA LYS A 436 14.38 -10.10 -3.24
C LYS A 436 13.56 -8.89 -3.66
N ASP A 437 14.23 -7.79 -3.92
CA ASP A 437 13.64 -6.48 -4.02
C ASP A 437 13.27 -6.10 -5.47
N LYS A 438 12.27 -5.23 -5.59
CA LYS A 438 11.90 -4.57 -6.83
C LYS A 438 11.91 -3.06 -6.60
N ILE A 439 12.61 -2.32 -7.46
CA ILE A 439 12.62 -0.86 -7.43
C ILE A 439 12.25 -0.33 -8.82
N VAL A 440 11.27 0.58 -8.86
CA VAL A 440 10.87 1.30 -10.09
C VAL A 440 11.09 2.80 -9.88
N GLY A 441 11.91 3.39 -10.73
CA GLY A 441 12.15 4.83 -10.82
C GLY A 441 10.95 5.59 -11.39
N ASN A 442 11.17 6.85 -11.71
CA ASN A 442 10.16 7.75 -12.26
C ASN A 442 10.72 8.45 -13.51
N ALA A 443 10.27 9.67 -13.81
CA ALA A 443 10.65 10.37 -15.04
C ALA A 443 11.85 11.31 -14.88
N VAL A 444 12.45 11.37 -13.68
CA VAL A 444 13.64 12.19 -13.40
C VAL A 444 14.85 11.30 -13.21
N ALA A 445 16.05 11.88 -13.25
CA ALA A 445 17.30 11.15 -13.03
C ALA A 445 17.37 10.52 -11.63
N ASN A 446 17.20 9.20 -11.57
CA ASN A 446 17.14 8.41 -10.36
C ASN A 446 18.48 7.80 -9.95
N ASN A 447 18.62 7.52 -8.64
CA ASN A 447 19.69 6.66 -8.11
C ASN A 447 19.06 5.50 -7.33
N LEU A 448 19.07 4.31 -7.93
CA LEU A 448 18.42 3.11 -7.42
C LEU A 448 19.49 2.11 -7.00
N GLN A 449 19.39 1.63 -5.76
CA GLN A 449 20.34 0.68 -5.19
C GLN A 449 19.59 -0.45 -4.50
N SER A 450 19.81 -1.69 -4.95
CA SER A 450 19.44 -2.88 -4.20
C SER A 450 20.64 -3.46 -3.47
N GLY A 451 20.36 -4.22 -2.41
CA GLY A 451 21.38 -4.74 -1.51
C GLY A 451 21.82 -6.14 -1.91
N ALA A 452 21.37 -7.13 -1.18
CA ALA A 452 21.59 -8.53 -1.52
C ALA A 452 20.25 -9.14 -1.88
N GLY A 453 20.22 -10.13 -2.76
CA GLY A 453 18.94 -10.63 -3.28
C GLY A 453 19.05 -10.89 -4.77
N ASN A 454 17.96 -11.35 -5.37
CA ASN A 454 17.89 -11.45 -6.83
C ASN A 454 16.90 -10.38 -7.30
N ASP A 455 17.42 -9.19 -7.51
CA ASP A 455 16.64 -7.96 -7.48
C ASP A 455 16.22 -7.53 -8.89
N THR A 456 15.24 -6.64 -8.95
CA THR A 456 14.75 -6.09 -10.23
C THR A 456 14.64 -4.59 -10.15
N LEU A 457 15.50 -3.90 -10.89
CA LEU A 457 15.57 -2.44 -10.94
C LEU A 457 15.16 -1.93 -12.31
N GLN A 458 14.32 -0.90 -12.34
CA GLN A 458 13.90 -0.21 -13.56
C GLN A 458 14.03 1.31 -13.38
N GLY A 459 14.87 1.97 -14.18
CA GLY A 459 15.10 3.43 -14.14
C GLY A 459 13.92 4.23 -14.68
N ALA A 460 13.32 3.75 -15.78
CA ALA A 460 12.22 4.36 -16.51
C ALA A 460 12.67 5.50 -17.44
N ALA A 461 12.53 6.77 -17.06
CA ALA A 461 12.99 7.85 -17.91
C ALA A 461 13.86 8.81 -17.11
N GLY A 462 14.92 9.32 -17.72
CA GLY A 462 15.92 10.08 -16.98
C GLY A 462 17.29 9.49 -17.24
N ASN A 463 18.33 10.14 -16.72
CA ASN A 463 19.67 9.55 -16.75
C ASN A 463 19.89 8.89 -15.40
N ASP A 464 19.65 7.60 -15.35
CA ASP A 464 19.51 6.87 -14.11
C ASP A 464 20.81 6.15 -13.73
N THR A 465 21.00 5.93 -12.45
CA THR A 465 22.04 5.05 -11.92
C THR A 465 21.38 3.90 -11.18
N LEU A 466 21.65 2.68 -11.62
CA LEU A 466 21.11 1.44 -11.06
C LEU A 466 22.26 0.57 -10.57
N ASP A 467 22.21 0.14 -9.31
CA ASP A 467 23.17 -0.79 -8.68
C ASP A 467 22.41 -1.99 -8.11
N GLY A 468 22.65 -3.18 -8.68
CA GLY A 468 22.00 -4.44 -8.29
C GLY A 468 22.51 -5.00 -6.97
N GLY A 469 23.78 -4.76 -6.66
CA GLY A 469 24.40 -5.24 -5.44
C GLY A 469 24.86 -6.70 -5.55
N ALA A 470 24.25 -7.60 -4.79
CA ALA A 470 24.69 -8.99 -4.70
C ALA A 470 23.55 -10.00 -4.91
N GLY A 471 23.66 -10.79 -5.97
CA GLY A 471 22.84 -11.93 -6.33
C GLY A 471 22.60 -11.91 -7.83
N ALA A 472 21.56 -12.59 -8.33
CA ALA A 472 21.31 -12.59 -9.77
C ALA A 472 20.24 -11.55 -10.11
N ASP A 473 20.69 -10.39 -10.54
CA ASP A 473 19.88 -9.19 -10.66
C ASP A 473 19.42 -8.90 -12.09
N SER A 474 18.33 -8.15 -12.22
CA SER A 474 17.79 -7.69 -13.51
C SER A 474 17.66 -6.17 -13.50
N LEU A 475 18.52 -5.49 -14.25
CA LEU A 475 18.59 -4.04 -14.32
C LEU A 475 18.13 -3.55 -15.70
N ARG A 476 17.26 -2.54 -15.70
CA ARG A 476 16.76 -1.90 -16.92
C ARG A 476 16.80 -0.38 -16.80
N GLY A 477 17.61 0.29 -17.62
CA GLY A 477 17.72 1.74 -17.66
C GLY A 477 16.46 2.40 -18.25
N ASP A 478 15.99 1.82 -19.36
CA ASP A 478 14.90 2.34 -20.20
C ASP A 478 15.29 3.54 -21.06
N ALA A 479 14.95 4.78 -20.71
CA ALA A 479 15.14 5.92 -21.60
C ALA A 479 16.01 7.01 -20.97
N GLY A 480 17.19 7.21 -21.53
CA GLY A 480 18.16 8.22 -21.13
C GLY A 480 19.57 7.67 -21.22
N ALA A 481 20.55 8.41 -20.70
CA ALA A 481 21.92 7.92 -20.64
C ALA A 481 22.17 7.34 -19.24
N ASP A 482 22.03 6.02 -19.12
CA ASP A 482 21.97 5.33 -17.85
C ASP A 482 23.32 4.71 -17.45
N SER A 483 23.50 4.46 -16.16
CA SER A 483 24.62 3.70 -15.61
C SER A 483 24.10 2.50 -14.83
N LEU A 484 24.29 1.30 -15.37
CA LEU A 484 23.86 0.04 -14.76
C LEU A 484 25.06 -0.73 -14.24
N ILE A 485 25.00 -1.17 -12.98
CA ILE A 485 26.01 -1.95 -12.28
C ILE A 485 25.33 -3.21 -11.75
N GLY A 486 25.64 -4.38 -12.33
CA GLY A 486 25.10 -5.67 -11.90
C GLY A 486 25.57 -6.02 -10.49
N GLY A 487 26.88 -6.16 -10.32
CA GLY A 487 27.50 -6.34 -9.02
C GLY A 487 28.07 -7.75 -8.87
N ASN A 488 27.71 -8.49 -7.83
CA ASN A 488 28.12 -9.89 -7.70
C ASN A 488 26.97 -10.80 -8.10
N GLY A 489 27.23 -11.80 -8.95
CA GLY A 489 26.28 -12.81 -9.35
C GLY A 489 26.11 -12.81 -10.87
N ASN A 490 25.03 -13.40 -11.37
CA ASN A 490 24.83 -13.55 -12.81
C ASN A 490 23.72 -12.60 -13.24
N ASP A 491 24.09 -11.45 -13.78
CA ASP A 491 23.18 -10.33 -13.92
C ASP A 491 22.65 -10.17 -15.35
N LEU A 492 21.47 -9.56 -15.48
CA LEU A 492 20.90 -9.15 -16.75
C LEU A 492 20.81 -7.63 -16.81
N LEU A 493 21.57 -7.02 -17.71
CA LEU A 493 21.59 -5.57 -17.91
C LEU A 493 20.95 -5.21 -19.25
N ILE A 494 19.97 -4.30 -19.21
CA ILE A 494 19.28 -3.73 -20.37
C ILE A 494 19.43 -2.22 -20.28
N GLY A 495 20.34 -1.63 -21.06
CA GLY A 495 20.50 -0.17 -21.12
C GLY A 495 19.21 0.49 -21.61
N GLY A 496 18.89 0.24 -22.88
CA GLY A 496 17.63 0.67 -23.49
C GLY A 496 17.86 1.72 -24.56
N ILE A 497 17.13 2.82 -24.48
CA ILE A 497 17.25 3.96 -25.39
C ILE A 497 18.19 5.00 -24.78
N GLY A 498 19.31 5.23 -25.46
CA GLY A 498 20.32 6.21 -25.09
C GLY A 498 21.72 5.62 -25.14
N VAL A 499 22.69 6.36 -24.62
CA VAL A 499 24.08 5.88 -24.55
C VAL A 499 24.36 5.48 -23.13
N ASP A 500 24.34 4.17 -22.88
CA ASP A 500 24.39 3.62 -21.53
C ASP A 500 25.79 3.15 -21.16
N ARG A 501 26.09 3.17 -19.88
CA ARG A 501 27.29 2.58 -19.29
C ARG A 501 26.88 1.33 -18.52
N LEU A 502 27.36 0.18 -18.95
CA LEU A 502 27.02 -1.12 -18.39
C LEU A 502 28.25 -1.75 -17.73
N VAL A 503 28.08 -2.22 -16.50
CA VAL A 503 29.11 -2.93 -15.72
C VAL A 503 28.48 -4.22 -15.23
N GLY A 504 28.95 -5.36 -15.72
CA GLY A 504 28.42 -6.67 -15.29
C GLY A 504 28.83 -6.96 -13.84
N GLY A 505 30.12 -6.84 -13.57
CA GLY A 505 30.72 -7.15 -12.29
C GLY A 505 31.28 -8.56 -12.26
N ALA A 506 30.96 -9.31 -11.20
CA ALA A 506 31.52 -10.63 -10.96
C ALA A 506 30.47 -11.72 -11.20
N GLY A 507 30.64 -12.50 -12.26
CA GLY A 507 29.85 -13.70 -12.51
C GLY A 507 29.72 -13.93 -14.00
N GLN A 508 28.60 -14.50 -14.44
CA GLN A 508 28.29 -14.68 -15.86
C GLN A 508 27.17 -13.75 -16.26
N ASP A 509 27.53 -12.59 -16.82
CA ASP A 509 26.60 -11.50 -17.02
C ASP A 509 26.05 -11.47 -18.44
N ALA A 510 24.86 -10.89 -18.59
CA ALA A 510 24.15 -10.78 -19.84
C ALA A 510 23.80 -9.34 -20.16
N PHE A 511 24.36 -8.82 -21.26
CA PHE A 511 24.07 -7.48 -21.77
C PHE A 511 23.07 -7.60 -22.92
N LEU A 512 21.80 -7.24 -22.68
CA LEU A 512 20.73 -7.39 -23.66
C LEU A 512 20.47 -6.09 -24.43
N PHE A 513 20.71 -6.17 -25.74
CA PHE A 513 20.35 -5.14 -26.71
C PHE A 513 18.98 -5.45 -27.31
N ASN A 514 17.96 -4.73 -26.84
CA ASN A 514 16.55 -4.85 -27.26
C ASN A 514 15.98 -3.51 -27.78
N ALA A 515 16.84 -2.66 -28.32
CA ALA A 515 16.49 -1.40 -28.96
C ALA A 515 17.21 -1.27 -30.30
N ALA A 516 16.76 -0.34 -31.15
CA ALA A 516 17.35 -0.15 -32.47
C ALA A 516 18.78 0.39 -32.34
N ALA A 517 19.75 -0.34 -32.91
CA ALA A 517 21.11 0.18 -33.04
C ALA A 517 21.10 1.45 -33.90
N THR A 518 21.48 2.58 -33.31
CA THR A 518 21.66 3.87 -33.99
C THR A 518 22.92 4.56 -33.47
N ALA A 519 23.41 5.57 -34.17
CA ALA A 519 24.60 6.31 -33.74
C ALA A 519 24.43 7.03 -32.37
N GLY A 520 23.20 7.20 -31.89
CA GLY A 520 22.89 7.76 -30.57
C GLY A 520 22.47 6.73 -29.53
N ASN A 521 22.65 5.43 -29.82
CA ASN A 521 22.23 4.31 -28.96
C ASN A 521 23.32 3.25 -28.82
N ALA A 522 24.57 3.69 -28.72
CA ALA A 522 25.73 2.82 -28.71
C ALA A 522 26.31 2.77 -27.30
N ASP A 523 26.07 1.66 -26.61
CA ASP A 523 26.41 1.52 -25.19
C ASP A 523 27.91 1.28 -24.96
N VAL A 524 28.33 1.40 -23.71
CA VAL A 524 29.70 1.11 -23.28
C VAL A 524 29.66 0.06 -22.19
N ILE A 525 30.22 -1.13 -22.48
CA ILE A 525 30.42 -2.20 -21.50
C ILE A 525 31.87 -2.13 -21.02
N THR A 526 32.11 -1.93 -19.73
CA THR A 526 33.46 -1.59 -19.23
C THR A 526 34.25 -2.71 -18.58
N ASP A 527 33.69 -3.91 -18.47
CA ASP A 527 34.32 -5.02 -17.76
C ASP A 527 34.01 -6.40 -18.37
N PHE A 528 33.62 -6.44 -19.65
CA PHE A 528 33.22 -7.67 -20.31
C PHE A 528 34.31 -8.76 -20.25
N VAL A 529 33.96 -9.91 -19.68
CA VAL A 529 34.81 -11.09 -19.56
C VAL A 529 34.43 -12.11 -20.64
N VAL A 530 35.31 -12.30 -21.62
CA VAL A 530 35.14 -13.33 -22.67
C VAL A 530 34.92 -14.71 -22.03
N VAL A 531 34.04 -15.54 -22.61
CA VAL A 531 33.58 -16.85 -22.10
C VAL A 531 32.59 -16.78 -20.94
N ASP A 532 32.76 -15.87 -19.98
CA ASP A 532 31.86 -15.77 -18.83
C ASP A 532 30.62 -14.92 -19.16
N ASP A 533 30.82 -13.77 -19.80
CA ASP A 533 29.75 -12.84 -20.18
C ASP A 533 29.18 -13.12 -21.56
N THR A 534 27.95 -12.65 -21.79
CA THR A 534 27.25 -12.81 -23.06
C THR A 534 26.58 -11.51 -23.52
N ILE A 535 26.80 -11.13 -24.77
CA ILE A 535 26.00 -10.11 -25.45
C ILE A 535 24.76 -10.76 -26.05
N ARG A 536 23.58 -10.35 -25.59
CA ARG A 536 22.29 -10.84 -26.10
C ARG A 536 21.70 -9.85 -27.10
N LEU A 537 21.30 -10.36 -28.27
CA LEU A 537 20.78 -9.58 -29.39
C LEU A 537 19.32 -9.94 -29.67
N ASP A 538 18.40 -9.00 -29.49
CA ASP A 538 16.99 -9.20 -29.82
C ASP A 538 16.76 -9.11 -31.34
N ARG A 539 16.33 -10.21 -31.96
CA ARG A 539 16.18 -10.31 -33.42
C ARG A 539 15.10 -9.37 -33.98
N SER A 540 14.21 -8.83 -33.16
CA SER A 540 13.28 -7.78 -33.57
C SER A 540 14.00 -6.48 -34.00
N PHE A 541 15.20 -6.23 -33.47
CA PHE A 541 16.06 -5.10 -33.83
C PHE A 541 17.25 -5.52 -34.71
N PHE A 542 17.78 -6.73 -34.53
CA PHE A 542 18.89 -7.28 -35.31
C PHE A 542 18.40 -8.14 -36.49
N THR A 543 17.52 -7.57 -37.32
CA THR A 543 16.71 -8.30 -38.34
C THR A 543 17.49 -9.05 -39.42
N GLY A 544 18.74 -8.67 -39.67
CA GLY A 544 19.66 -9.34 -40.58
C GLY A 544 20.20 -10.68 -40.07
N ILE A 545 19.92 -11.05 -38.82
CA ILE A 545 20.29 -12.33 -38.20
C ILE A 545 19.10 -13.30 -38.24
N ALA A 546 19.26 -14.45 -38.91
CA ALA A 546 18.12 -15.30 -39.26
C ALA A 546 17.69 -16.30 -38.17
N SER A 547 18.59 -16.70 -37.27
CA SER A 547 18.35 -17.78 -36.29
C SER A 547 18.60 -17.33 -34.86
N THR A 548 17.79 -17.83 -33.92
CA THR A 548 18.00 -17.69 -32.48
C THR A 548 19.04 -18.70 -31.97
N GLY A 549 19.59 -18.45 -30.78
CA GLY A 549 20.67 -19.25 -30.18
C GLY A 549 22.03 -18.59 -30.37
N THR A 550 23.10 -19.35 -30.16
CA THR A 550 24.47 -18.85 -30.39
C THR A 550 24.62 -18.28 -31.79
N LEU A 551 25.24 -17.11 -31.91
CA LEU A 551 25.49 -16.49 -33.21
C LEU A 551 26.24 -17.46 -34.12
N ALA A 552 25.80 -17.58 -35.38
CA ALA A 552 26.47 -18.44 -36.34
C ALA A 552 27.91 -17.96 -36.56
N ALA A 553 28.87 -18.89 -36.59
CA ALA A 553 30.28 -18.53 -36.80
C ALA A 553 30.53 -17.80 -38.13
N SER A 554 29.70 -18.04 -39.15
CA SER A 554 29.74 -17.32 -40.43
C SER A 554 29.14 -15.91 -40.37
N ALA A 555 28.54 -15.51 -39.25
CA ALA A 555 27.92 -14.21 -39.05
C ALA A 555 28.76 -13.30 -38.13
N PHE A 556 29.96 -13.73 -37.76
CA PHE A 556 30.85 -13.01 -36.85
C PHE A 556 32.25 -12.89 -37.45
N THR A 557 32.82 -11.70 -37.37
CA THR A 557 34.24 -11.46 -37.66
C THR A 557 34.87 -10.53 -36.64
N SER A 558 36.18 -10.68 -36.45
CA SER A 558 37.00 -9.86 -35.55
C SER A 558 38.25 -9.39 -36.29
N ASN A 559 38.47 -8.08 -36.35
CA ASN A 559 39.58 -7.47 -37.10
C ASN A 559 39.87 -6.03 -36.65
N THR A 560 40.95 -5.43 -37.17
CA THR A 560 41.37 -4.05 -36.80
C THR A 560 40.69 -2.93 -37.60
N THR A 561 39.87 -3.28 -38.59
CA THR A 561 39.24 -2.29 -39.52
C THR A 561 37.78 -1.98 -39.16
N GLY A 562 37.18 -2.82 -38.31
CA GLY A 562 35.75 -2.84 -38.01
C GLY A 562 34.86 -3.21 -39.20
N LEU A 563 35.42 -3.56 -40.36
CA LEU A 563 34.68 -3.88 -41.59
C LEU A 563 34.30 -5.37 -41.61
N ALA A 564 33.17 -5.70 -42.22
CA ALA A 564 32.82 -7.09 -42.52
C ALA A 564 33.89 -7.71 -43.45
N ALA A 565 34.22 -8.98 -43.23
CA ALA A 565 35.15 -9.74 -44.06
C ALA A 565 34.45 -10.40 -45.25
N ASP A 566 33.19 -10.80 -45.08
CA ASP A 566 32.33 -11.29 -46.15
C ASP A 566 30.86 -10.86 -45.97
N ALA A 567 30.01 -11.26 -46.92
CA ALA A 567 28.61 -10.83 -46.95
C ALA A 567 27.68 -11.51 -45.92
N SER A 568 28.19 -12.51 -45.20
CA SER A 568 27.46 -13.25 -44.17
C SER A 568 27.70 -12.66 -42.78
N ASP A 569 28.81 -11.94 -42.58
CA ASP A 569 29.10 -11.23 -41.35
C ASP A 569 27.97 -10.26 -40.98
N ARG A 570 27.54 -10.32 -39.73
CA ARG A 570 26.53 -9.42 -39.16
C ARG A 570 27.08 -8.66 -37.98
N ILE A 571 27.87 -9.33 -37.13
CA ILE A 571 28.52 -8.71 -35.98
C ILE A 571 30.02 -8.64 -36.23
N ILE A 572 30.60 -7.45 -36.01
CA ILE A 572 32.02 -7.20 -36.20
C ILE A 572 32.60 -6.62 -34.93
N TYR A 573 33.60 -7.29 -34.36
CA TYR A 573 34.40 -6.73 -33.26
C TYR A 573 35.69 -6.09 -33.79
N GLU A 574 35.83 -4.78 -33.59
CA GLU A 574 36.99 -3.99 -33.99
C GLU A 574 38.07 -4.02 -32.90
N THR A 575 39.02 -4.95 -33.01
CA THR A 575 39.94 -5.32 -31.92
C THR A 575 40.75 -4.16 -31.35
N ASP A 576 41.15 -3.19 -32.18
CA ASP A 576 42.04 -2.10 -31.74
C ASP A 576 41.27 -0.96 -31.03
N THR A 577 39.94 -0.98 -31.06
CA THR A 577 39.09 0.07 -30.47
C THR A 577 38.00 -0.45 -29.56
N GLY A 578 37.80 -1.77 -29.50
CA GLY A 578 36.75 -2.42 -28.71
C GLY A 578 35.33 -2.27 -29.27
N LYS A 579 35.17 -1.64 -30.45
CA LYS A 579 33.83 -1.37 -31.01
C LYS A 579 33.17 -2.63 -31.57
N VAL A 580 31.90 -2.82 -31.25
CA VAL A 580 31.03 -3.84 -31.85
C VAL A 580 30.09 -3.18 -32.82
N TRP A 581 30.20 -3.58 -34.08
CA TRP A 581 29.40 -3.08 -35.19
C TRP A 581 28.38 -4.12 -35.63
N TYR A 582 27.21 -3.64 -36.04
CA TYR A 582 26.19 -4.42 -36.72
C TYR A 582 26.10 -4.03 -38.20
N ASP A 583 26.40 -4.96 -39.09
CA ASP A 583 26.21 -4.84 -40.54
C ASP A 583 24.83 -5.36 -40.92
N VAL A 584 23.90 -4.43 -41.17
CA VAL A 584 22.49 -4.73 -41.45
C VAL A 584 22.32 -5.36 -42.83
N ASP A 585 23.08 -4.90 -43.83
CA ASP A 585 22.88 -5.31 -45.23
C ASP A 585 23.85 -6.41 -45.68
N GLY A 586 24.91 -6.65 -44.90
CA GLY A 586 25.89 -7.69 -45.19
C GLY A 586 26.64 -7.42 -46.48
N GLN A 587 26.90 -6.16 -46.85
CA GLN A 587 27.61 -5.81 -48.09
C GLN A 587 28.96 -5.13 -47.87
N GLY A 588 29.47 -5.11 -46.63
CA GLY A 588 30.82 -4.61 -46.36
C GLY A 588 30.95 -3.10 -46.46
N GLY A 589 31.01 -2.45 -45.30
CA GLY A 589 31.79 -1.23 -45.10
C GLY A 589 31.11 0.14 -45.28
N ALA A 590 29.85 0.23 -45.70
CA ALA A 590 29.16 1.53 -45.85
C ALA A 590 27.96 1.77 -44.92
N THR A 591 27.40 0.71 -44.33
CA THR A 591 26.04 0.69 -43.74
C THR A 591 26.00 -0.13 -42.43
N ARG A 592 27.11 -0.10 -41.68
CA ARG A 592 27.19 -0.65 -40.33
C ARG A 592 26.79 0.38 -39.29
N VAL A 593 26.24 -0.08 -38.18
CA VAL A 593 25.88 0.77 -37.03
C VAL A 593 26.65 0.32 -35.80
N LEU A 594 27.14 1.28 -35.01
CA LEU A 594 27.78 0.97 -33.73
C LEU A 594 26.72 0.49 -32.75
N VAL A 595 26.95 -0.66 -32.13
CA VAL A 595 26.06 -1.27 -31.14
C VAL A 595 26.58 -1.02 -29.73
N ALA A 596 27.86 -1.31 -29.52
CA ALA A 596 28.49 -1.18 -28.23
C ALA A 596 29.99 -0.89 -28.38
N THR A 597 30.60 -0.39 -27.32
CA THR A 597 32.05 -0.34 -27.13
C THR A 597 32.43 -1.15 -25.91
N LEU A 598 33.38 -2.05 -26.07
CA LEU A 598 33.98 -2.87 -25.02
C LEU A 598 35.45 -2.47 -24.83
N ASP A 599 36.15 -3.17 -23.94
CA ASP A 599 37.61 -3.14 -23.91
C ASP A 599 38.20 -3.58 -25.25
N ASP A 600 39.37 -3.03 -25.59
CA ASP A 600 40.12 -3.41 -26.78
C ASP A 600 40.87 -4.75 -26.57
N HIS A 601 41.28 -5.38 -27.67
CA HIS A 601 42.06 -6.63 -27.70
C HIS A 601 41.44 -7.86 -27.01
N LEU A 602 40.12 -7.88 -26.77
CA LEU A 602 39.42 -9.05 -26.27
C LEU A 602 39.45 -10.20 -27.30
N ALA A 603 39.57 -11.44 -26.82
CA ALA A 603 39.59 -12.64 -27.65
C ALA A 603 38.18 -13.12 -28.03
N MET A 604 37.32 -12.20 -28.50
CA MET A 604 35.91 -12.44 -28.81
C MET A 604 35.70 -13.49 -29.91
N THR A 605 34.66 -14.29 -29.75
CA THR A 605 34.18 -15.28 -30.71
C THR A 605 32.68 -15.15 -30.93
N ASN A 606 32.13 -15.92 -31.86
CA ASN A 606 30.67 -16.00 -32.04
C ASN A 606 29.94 -16.61 -30.83
N ALA A 607 30.65 -17.30 -29.93
CA ALA A 607 30.07 -17.92 -28.74
C ALA A 607 29.67 -16.89 -27.67
N ASP A 608 30.30 -15.72 -27.67
CA ASP A 608 30.03 -14.61 -26.75
C ASP A 608 28.74 -13.84 -27.11
N PHE A 609 28.06 -14.24 -28.20
CA PHE A 609 26.82 -13.63 -28.69
C PHE A 609 25.67 -14.64 -28.69
N LEU A 610 24.54 -14.26 -28.08
CA LEU A 610 23.30 -15.03 -28.06
C LEU A 610 22.17 -14.26 -28.72
N VAL A 611 21.54 -14.83 -29.74
CA VAL A 611 20.41 -14.22 -30.45
C VAL A 611 19.10 -14.71 -29.84
N ILE A 612 18.25 -13.78 -29.39
CA ILE A 612 16.94 -14.08 -28.80
C ILE A 612 15.79 -13.68 -29.74
N ALA A 613 14.60 -14.22 -29.48
CA ALA A 613 13.51 -14.36 -30.45
C ALA A 613 12.73 -13.07 -30.73
#